data_AF-A0A957VSL7-F1
#
_entry.id   AF-A0A957VSL7-F1
#
_cell.length_a   1.000
_cell.length_b   1.000
_cell.length_c   1.000
_cell.angle_alpha   90.00
_cell.angle_beta   90.00
_cell.angle_gamma   90.00
#
_symmetry.space_group_name_H-M   'P 1'
#
loop_
_entity.id
_entity.type
_entity.pdbx_description
1 polymer ?
#
loop_
_entity_poly.entity_id
_entity_poly.type
_entity_poly.pdbx_seq_one_letter_code
_entity_poly.pdbx_strand_id
1 'polypeptide(L)'
;MFNNMKLRTKLISAFLLLAFLNVLMGVSAVYFTNSISSSGVAVGANLAPLGDAAMEIKLTATRAHLLFEEIMAGDTTEDINEVWALLDETLWYTDAILQGGSNDEGTFVASTDRVVLEKTAQVRKSVEQFIQSAHNRYDTRASAAGIGSEADQQFDADYEALTGNLEAIIQANRNDNAKFEVILEAGAAKFALADAHLFLEELLSGDTSVKYEAVMGEIKGARNHIERLDTLLGDAKTRQLLDNTDSFIAAAETRYQNGQNETIAGSAVDESFDQEFETFVALADEAEEEIHNSMDSGLANLQNEVETARTTMAAISILSILLAIGIGYFVANRIARPVQLVADVARQIA
;
A
#
# COMPACT_ATOMS: atom_id res chain seq x y z
N MET A 1 -29.96 -39.39 -58.04
CA MET A 1 -30.31 -38.01 -58.44
C MET A 1 -29.45 -37.46 -59.58
N PHE A 2 -28.14 -37.73 -59.64
CA PHE A 2 -27.23 -37.12 -60.64
C PHE A 2 -27.30 -37.66 -62.08
N ASN A 3 -27.87 -38.84 -62.33
CA ASN A 3 -27.83 -39.45 -63.67
C ASN A 3 -28.62 -38.65 -64.73
N ASN A 4 -29.66 -37.90 -64.33
CA ASN A 4 -30.54 -37.18 -65.26
C ASN A 4 -30.18 -35.69 -65.44
N MET A 5 -29.07 -35.23 -64.87
CA MET A 5 -28.66 -33.83 -64.96
C MET A 5 -27.85 -33.55 -66.24
N LYS A 6 -28.07 -32.37 -66.84
CA LYS A 6 -27.25 -31.85 -67.95
C LYS A 6 -25.78 -31.71 -67.51
N LEU A 7 -24.84 -31.90 -68.44
CA LEU A 7 -23.39 -31.85 -68.19
C LEU A 7 -22.95 -30.54 -67.50
N ARG A 8 -23.45 -29.41 -68.00
CA ARG A 8 -23.22 -28.07 -67.42
C ARG A 8 -23.59 -28.03 -65.94
N THR A 9 -24.75 -28.56 -65.57
CA THR A 9 -25.22 -28.55 -64.19
C THR A 9 -24.33 -29.40 -63.30
N LYS A 10 -23.86 -30.57 -63.77
CA LYS A 10 -22.93 -31.44 -63.00
C LYS A 10 -21.61 -30.73 -62.67
N LEU A 11 -21.00 -30.08 -63.65
CA LEU A 11 -19.75 -29.34 -63.46
C LEU A 11 -19.96 -28.14 -62.53
N ILE A 12 -20.99 -27.33 -62.77
CA ILE A 12 -21.29 -26.16 -61.93
C ILE A 12 -21.56 -26.59 -60.49
N SER A 13 -22.35 -27.64 -60.25
CA SER A 13 -22.60 -28.14 -58.90
C SER A 13 -21.32 -28.57 -58.18
N ALA A 14 -20.37 -29.22 -58.88
CA ALA A 14 -19.10 -29.62 -58.29
C ALA A 14 -18.22 -28.41 -57.91
N PHE A 15 -18.13 -27.40 -58.79
CA PHE A 15 -17.39 -26.17 -58.48
C PHE A 15 -18.05 -25.35 -57.38
N LEU A 16 -19.39 -25.25 -57.36
CA LEU A 16 -20.13 -24.57 -56.29
C LEU A 16 -19.91 -25.26 -54.93
N LEU A 17 -19.81 -26.59 -54.90
CA LEU A 17 -19.54 -27.33 -53.68
C LEU A 17 -18.14 -27.00 -53.11
N LEU A 18 -17.12 -26.93 -53.98
CA LEU A 18 -15.77 -26.51 -53.58
C LEU A 18 -15.72 -25.04 -53.14
N ALA A 19 -16.39 -24.16 -53.89
CA ALA A 19 -16.48 -22.75 -53.53
C ALA A 19 -17.14 -22.58 -52.16
N PHE A 20 -18.24 -23.30 -51.90
CA PHE A 20 -18.93 -23.29 -50.62
C PHE A 20 -18.03 -23.73 -49.46
N LEU A 21 -17.23 -24.80 -49.64
CA LEU A 21 -16.28 -25.21 -48.61
C LEU A 21 -15.20 -24.18 -48.33
N ASN A 22 -14.67 -23.50 -49.35
CA ASN A 22 -13.68 -22.43 -49.16
C ASN A 22 -14.28 -21.26 -48.40
N VAL A 23 -15.54 -20.88 -48.71
CA VAL A 23 -16.26 -19.85 -47.96
C VAL A 23 -16.45 -20.28 -46.51
N LEU A 24 -16.87 -21.53 -46.27
CA LEU A 24 -17.05 -22.07 -44.92
C LEU A 24 -15.74 -22.01 -44.12
N MET A 25 -14.62 -22.42 -44.72
CA MET A 25 -13.30 -22.35 -44.10
C MET A 25 -12.89 -20.91 -43.75
N GLY A 26 -13.12 -19.97 -44.68
CA GLY A 26 -12.83 -18.55 -44.45
C GLY A 26 -13.68 -17.95 -43.33
N VAL A 27 -14.98 -18.25 -43.30
CA VAL A 27 -15.90 -17.80 -42.24
C VAL A 27 -15.51 -18.39 -40.89
N SER A 28 -15.21 -19.69 -40.82
CA SER A 28 -14.74 -20.34 -39.60
C SER A 28 -13.42 -19.74 -39.10
N ALA A 29 -12.47 -19.46 -40.00
CA ALA A 29 -11.21 -18.83 -39.63
C ALA A 29 -11.44 -17.45 -39.00
N VAL A 30 -12.24 -16.59 -39.64
CA VAL A 30 -12.56 -15.24 -39.10
C VAL A 30 -13.28 -15.36 -37.75
N TYR A 31 -14.23 -16.28 -37.62
CA TYR A 31 -14.94 -16.51 -36.36
C TYR A 31 -13.98 -16.86 -35.21
N PHE A 32 -13.10 -17.87 -35.42
CA PHE A 32 -12.17 -18.28 -34.38
C PHE A 32 -11.10 -17.23 -34.07
N THR A 33 -10.59 -16.53 -35.09
CA THR A 33 -9.67 -15.41 -34.87
C THR A 33 -10.30 -14.33 -34.00
N ASN A 34 -11.57 -13.97 -34.25
CA ASN A 34 -12.27 -12.99 -33.43
C ASN A 34 -12.54 -13.48 -32.01
N SER A 35 -12.93 -14.75 -31.84
CA SER A 35 -13.16 -15.36 -30.51
C SER A 35 -11.88 -15.35 -29.67
N ILE A 36 -10.80 -15.92 -30.22
CA ILE A 36 -9.49 -15.98 -29.56
C ILE A 36 -8.95 -14.58 -29.27
N SER A 37 -9.13 -13.63 -30.20
CA SER A 37 -8.72 -12.24 -29.97
C SER A 37 -9.51 -11.58 -28.85
N SER A 38 -10.83 -11.81 -28.78
CA SER A 38 -11.67 -11.27 -27.71
C SER A 38 -11.28 -11.83 -26.34
N SER A 39 -11.08 -13.14 -26.26
CA SER A 39 -10.63 -13.81 -25.03
C SER A 39 -9.22 -13.38 -24.63
N GLY A 40 -8.33 -13.20 -25.62
CA GLY A 40 -6.98 -12.68 -25.40
C GLY A 40 -6.97 -11.25 -24.85
N VAL A 41 -7.83 -10.37 -25.37
CA VAL A 41 -8.01 -9.01 -24.83
C VAL A 41 -8.60 -9.07 -23.42
N ALA A 42 -9.61 -9.92 -23.18
CA ALA A 42 -10.22 -10.06 -21.86
C ALA A 42 -9.18 -10.46 -20.79
N VAL A 43 -8.29 -11.40 -21.09
CA VAL A 43 -7.24 -11.79 -20.15
C VAL A 43 -6.13 -10.73 -20.09
N GLY A 44 -5.55 -10.35 -21.23
CA GLY A 44 -4.32 -9.57 -21.26
C GLY A 44 -4.50 -8.07 -21.02
N ALA A 45 -5.61 -7.48 -21.44
CA ALA A 45 -5.86 -6.04 -21.31
C ALA A 45 -6.85 -5.70 -20.20
N ASN A 46 -7.69 -6.65 -19.77
CA ASN A 46 -8.65 -6.39 -18.70
C ASN A 46 -8.20 -7.06 -17.39
N LEU A 47 -7.93 -8.37 -17.37
CA LEU A 47 -7.63 -9.08 -16.11
C LEU A 47 -6.19 -8.90 -15.62
N ALA A 48 -5.20 -8.93 -16.51
CA ALA A 48 -3.79 -8.82 -16.10
C ALA A 48 -3.46 -7.49 -15.40
N PRO A 49 -3.91 -6.31 -15.88
CA PRO A 49 -3.72 -5.05 -15.13
C PRO A 49 -4.43 -5.05 -13.76
N LEU A 50 -5.54 -5.77 -13.61
CA LEU A 50 -6.20 -5.85 -12.29
C LEU A 50 -5.40 -6.68 -11.29
N GLY A 51 -4.69 -7.72 -11.74
CA GLY A 51 -3.75 -8.46 -10.91
C GLY A 51 -2.58 -7.58 -10.45
N ASP A 52 -2.06 -6.76 -11.35
CA ASP A 52 -1.02 -5.78 -11.06
C ASP A 52 -1.50 -4.74 -10.01
N ALA A 53 -2.69 -4.16 -10.21
CA ALA A 53 -3.30 -3.26 -9.23
C ALA A 53 -3.47 -3.91 -7.85
N ALA A 54 -3.85 -5.19 -7.79
CA ALA A 54 -3.99 -5.92 -6.52
C ALA A 54 -2.65 -6.09 -5.79
N MET A 55 -1.57 -6.34 -6.54
CA MET A 55 -0.22 -6.38 -5.99
C MET A 55 0.23 -5.01 -5.51
N GLU A 56 -0.01 -3.95 -6.29
CA GLU A 56 0.40 -2.58 -5.95
C GLU A 56 -0.32 -2.05 -4.71
N ILE A 57 -1.60 -2.40 -4.49
CA ILE A 57 -2.32 -2.10 -3.24
C ILE A 57 -1.52 -2.60 -2.02
N LYS A 58 -1.02 -3.84 -2.07
CA LYS A 58 -0.28 -4.42 -0.95
C LYS A 58 1.11 -3.83 -0.82
N LEU A 59 1.80 -3.59 -1.94
CA LEU A 59 3.15 -3.05 -1.95
C LEU A 59 3.18 -1.63 -1.39
N THR A 60 2.33 -0.74 -1.92
CA THR A 60 2.27 0.67 -1.52
C THR A 60 1.83 0.82 -0.06
N ALA A 61 0.81 0.08 0.37
CA ALA A 61 0.36 0.11 1.77
C ALA A 61 1.40 -0.47 2.75
N THR A 62 2.10 -1.54 2.37
CA THR A 62 3.17 -2.13 3.21
C THR A 62 4.35 -1.17 3.34
N ARG A 63 4.73 -0.51 2.23
CA ARG A 63 5.77 0.52 2.27
C ARG A 63 5.34 1.71 3.13
N ALA A 64 4.10 2.16 3.01
CA ALA A 64 3.53 3.21 3.85
C ALA A 64 3.57 2.83 5.33
N HIS A 65 3.17 1.59 5.67
CA HIS A 65 3.21 1.07 7.04
C HIS A 65 4.64 1.05 7.60
N LEU A 66 5.63 0.55 6.85
CA LEU A 66 7.03 0.51 7.29
C LEU A 66 7.60 1.90 7.54
N LEU A 67 7.42 2.82 6.58
CA LEU A 67 7.86 4.22 6.72
C LEU A 67 7.16 4.90 7.91
N PHE A 68 5.87 4.62 8.10
CA PHE A 68 5.12 5.15 9.22
C PHE A 68 5.69 4.65 10.56
N GLU A 69 6.00 3.36 10.69
CA GLU A 69 6.64 2.81 11.90
C GLU A 69 8.02 3.43 12.16
N GLU A 70 8.84 3.64 11.13
CA GLU A 70 10.15 4.30 11.25
C GLU A 70 10.01 5.74 11.75
N ILE A 71 9.07 6.50 11.16
CA ILE A 71 8.73 7.85 11.63
C ILE A 71 8.27 7.77 13.08
N MET A 72 7.33 6.88 13.42
CA MET A 72 6.77 6.70 14.76
C MET A 72 7.81 6.27 15.80
N ALA A 73 8.87 5.57 15.39
CA ALA A 73 10.02 5.23 16.22
C ALA A 73 10.99 6.42 16.44
N GLY A 74 10.78 7.54 15.76
CA GLY A 74 11.57 8.77 15.91
C GLY A 74 12.63 8.99 14.84
N ASP A 75 12.57 8.27 13.71
CA ASP A 75 13.38 8.64 12.56
C ASP A 75 12.90 10.00 12.00
N THR A 76 13.82 10.95 11.95
CA THR A 76 13.55 12.33 11.47
C THR A 76 14.02 12.54 10.04
N THR A 77 14.60 11.52 9.41
CA THR A 77 15.07 11.57 8.02
C THR A 77 13.99 11.22 7.00
N GLU A 78 12.92 10.56 7.45
CA GLU A 78 11.77 10.17 6.65
C GLU A 78 10.68 11.27 6.60
N ASP A 79 9.95 11.34 5.48
CA ASP A 79 8.89 12.35 5.27
C ASP A 79 7.50 11.73 5.40
N ILE A 80 6.71 12.22 6.36
CA ILE A 80 5.32 11.78 6.55
C ILE A 80 4.44 12.00 5.30
N ASN A 81 4.76 12.99 4.46
CA ASN A 81 4.01 13.21 3.23
C ASN A 81 4.21 12.07 2.21
N GLU A 82 5.33 11.34 2.29
CA GLU A 82 5.54 10.14 1.46
C GLU A 82 4.58 9.01 1.88
N VAL A 83 4.35 8.84 3.19
CA VAL A 83 3.36 7.89 3.71
C VAL A 83 1.98 8.21 3.15
N TRP A 84 1.54 9.47 3.23
CA TRP A 84 0.22 9.87 2.73
C TRP A 84 0.10 9.67 1.22
N ALA A 85 1.13 9.99 0.45
CA ALA A 85 1.14 9.76 -0.99
C ALA A 85 1.01 8.27 -1.35
N LEU A 86 1.71 7.38 -0.61
CA LEU A 86 1.61 5.94 -0.82
C LEU A 86 0.22 5.39 -0.47
N LEU A 87 -0.44 5.94 0.56
CA LEU A 87 -1.81 5.54 0.92
C LEU A 87 -2.86 6.08 -0.06
N ASP A 88 -2.66 7.29 -0.59
CA ASP A 88 -3.48 7.82 -1.69
C ASP A 88 -3.32 6.96 -2.96
N GLU A 89 -2.09 6.52 -3.25
CA GLU A 89 -1.81 5.60 -4.34
C GLU A 89 -2.45 4.22 -4.12
N THR A 90 -2.41 3.70 -2.88
CA THR A 90 -3.12 2.48 -2.50
C THR A 90 -4.62 2.61 -2.82
N LEU A 91 -5.26 3.71 -2.40
CA LEU A 91 -6.66 3.97 -2.68
C LEU A 91 -6.93 4.08 -4.18
N TRP A 92 -6.04 4.73 -4.93
CA TRP A 92 -6.16 4.84 -6.38
C TRP A 92 -6.23 3.46 -7.06
N TYR A 93 -5.38 2.51 -6.67
CA TYR A 93 -5.43 1.15 -7.23
C TYR A 93 -6.72 0.41 -6.85
N THR A 94 -7.28 0.64 -5.65
CA THR A 94 -8.61 0.10 -5.32
C THR A 94 -9.70 0.66 -6.24
N ASP A 95 -9.65 1.95 -6.53
CA ASP A 95 -10.58 2.60 -7.44
C ASP A 95 -10.36 2.15 -8.90
N ALA A 96 -9.12 1.88 -9.31
CA ALA A 96 -8.79 1.34 -10.62
C ALA A 96 -9.47 -0.04 -10.84
N ILE A 97 -9.51 -0.89 -9.82
CA ILE A 97 -10.22 -2.18 -9.90
C ILE A 97 -11.74 -1.98 -9.93
N LEU A 98 -12.28 -1.07 -9.11
CA LEU A 98 -13.72 -0.85 -8.97
C LEU A 98 -14.35 -0.09 -10.15
N GLN A 99 -13.62 0.87 -10.70
CA GLN A 99 -14.14 1.90 -11.60
C GLN A 99 -13.32 2.06 -12.89
N GLY A 100 -12.13 1.45 -12.95
CA GLY A 100 -11.16 1.68 -14.01
C GLY A 100 -10.36 2.97 -13.76
N GLY A 101 -9.34 3.19 -14.57
CA GLY A 101 -8.46 4.34 -14.39
C GLY A 101 -7.29 4.34 -15.35
N SER A 102 -6.48 5.40 -15.31
CA SER A 102 -5.17 5.41 -15.97
C SER A 102 -4.18 6.25 -15.18
N ASN A 103 -2.96 5.76 -15.08
CA ASN A 103 -1.81 6.43 -14.47
C ASN A 103 -0.56 6.21 -15.37
N ASP A 104 0.62 6.45 -14.82
CA ASP A 104 1.89 6.27 -15.54
C ASP A 104 2.24 4.80 -15.80
N GLU A 105 1.65 3.86 -15.06
CA GLU A 105 1.87 2.41 -15.24
C GLU A 105 1.00 1.82 -16.34
N GLY A 106 -0.23 2.33 -16.50
CA GLY A 106 -1.09 1.90 -17.59
C GLY A 106 -2.54 2.32 -17.47
N THR A 107 -3.37 1.59 -18.22
CA THR A 107 -4.83 1.75 -18.25
C THR A 107 -5.48 0.51 -17.65
N PHE A 108 -6.39 0.74 -16.71
CA PHE A 108 -7.10 -0.28 -15.97
C PHE A 108 -8.57 -0.26 -16.39
N VAL A 109 -9.08 -1.43 -16.78
CA VAL A 109 -10.50 -1.62 -17.07
C VAL A 109 -11.16 -2.17 -15.82
N ALA A 110 -12.23 -1.52 -15.36
CA ALA A 110 -12.97 -1.94 -14.16
C ALA A 110 -13.34 -3.43 -14.22
N SER A 111 -13.25 -4.11 -13.07
CA SER A 111 -13.66 -5.50 -12.98
C SER A 111 -15.16 -5.65 -13.27
N THR A 112 -15.52 -6.70 -14.01
CA THR A 112 -16.91 -7.12 -14.18
C THR A 112 -17.30 -8.26 -13.26
N ASP A 113 -16.35 -8.83 -12.51
CA ASP A 113 -16.61 -9.89 -11.57
C ASP A 113 -17.17 -9.30 -10.27
N ARG A 114 -18.40 -9.71 -9.92
CA ARG A 114 -19.10 -9.23 -8.73
C ARG A 114 -18.37 -9.56 -7.43
N VAL A 115 -17.70 -10.71 -7.35
CA VAL A 115 -16.95 -11.12 -6.16
C VAL A 115 -15.71 -10.23 -6.00
N VAL A 116 -14.97 -10.01 -7.08
CA VAL A 116 -13.83 -9.08 -7.10
C VAL A 116 -14.25 -7.68 -6.67
N LEU A 117 -15.37 -7.17 -7.20
CA LEU A 117 -15.89 -5.85 -6.84
C LEU A 117 -16.28 -5.78 -5.35
N GLU A 118 -16.94 -6.81 -4.82
CA GLU A 118 -17.35 -6.86 -3.40
C GLU A 118 -16.15 -6.96 -2.46
N LYS A 119 -15.12 -7.74 -2.81
CA LYS A 119 -13.88 -7.86 -2.03
C LYS A 119 -13.05 -6.59 -2.08
N THR A 120 -12.85 -6.02 -3.26
CA THR A 120 -12.10 -4.77 -3.43
C THR A 120 -12.78 -3.61 -2.70
N ALA A 121 -14.11 -3.55 -2.67
CA ALA A 121 -14.82 -2.53 -1.89
C ALA A 121 -14.56 -2.67 -0.37
N GLN A 122 -14.38 -3.90 0.12
CA GLN A 122 -13.98 -4.14 1.52
C GLN A 122 -12.54 -3.71 1.77
N VAL A 123 -11.63 -4.03 0.85
CA VAL A 123 -10.23 -3.56 0.89
C VAL A 123 -10.18 -2.04 0.97
N ARG A 124 -10.85 -1.34 0.04
CA ARG A 124 -10.91 0.13 0.01
C ARG A 124 -11.37 0.71 1.34
N LYS A 125 -12.46 0.17 1.91
CA LYS A 125 -12.96 0.60 3.21
C LYS A 125 -11.94 0.35 4.33
N SER A 126 -11.25 -0.80 4.31
CA SER A 126 -10.21 -1.12 5.29
C SER A 126 -9.01 -0.17 5.18
N VAL A 127 -8.61 0.21 3.97
CA VAL A 127 -7.55 1.22 3.73
C VAL A 127 -7.99 2.59 4.27
N GLU A 128 -9.23 3.01 4.03
CA GLU A 128 -9.75 4.27 4.59
C GLU A 128 -9.73 4.28 6.12
N GLN A 129 -10.04 3.14 6.75
CA GLN A 129 -9.94 2.99 8.21
C GLN A 129 -8.49 3.08 8.68
N PHE A 130 -7.60 2.34 8.03
CA PHE A 130 -6.16 2.36 8.30
C PHE A 130 -5.57 3.77 8.19
N ILE A 131 -5.91 4.52 7.14
CA ILE A 131 -5.51 5.93 6.96
C ILE A 131 -6.00 6.79 8.12
N GLN A 132 -7.26 6.61 8.54
CA GLN A 132 -7.81 7.37 9.67
C GLN A 132 -7.06 7.05 10.98
N SER A 133 -6.73 5.79 11.23
CA SER A 133 -5.96 5.38 12.40
C SER A 133 -4.52 5.93 12.34
N ALA A 134 -3.88 5.89 11.17
CA ALA A 134 -2.56 6.47 10.93
C ALA A 134 -2.55 7.98 11.27
N HIS A 135 -3.53 8.74 10.77
CA HIS A 135 -3.67 10.16 11.11
C HIS A 135 -3.87 10.38 12.60
N ASN A 136 -4.80 9.64 13.23
CA ASN A 136 -5.05 9.77 14.66
C ASN A 136 -3.78 9.50 15.49
N ARG A 137 -3.00 8.48 15.11
CA ARG A 137 -1.76 8.10 15.76
C ARG A 137 -0.68 9.17 15.59
N TYR A 138 -0.51 9.67 14.38
CA TYR A 138 0.43 10.75 14.07
C TYR A 138 0.07 12.06 14.80
N ASP A 139 -1.19 12.47 14.76
CA ASP A 139 -1.68 13.70 15.40
C ASP A 139 -1.57 13.62 16.93
N THR A 140 -1.83 12.45 17.51
CA THR A 140 -1.67 12.20 18.94
C THR A 140 -0.21 12.38 19.34
N ARG A 141 0.73 11.80 18.59
CA ARG A 141 2.16 11.98 18.85
C ARG A 141 2.60 13.42 18.65
N ALA A 142 2.21 14.08 17.57
CA ALA A 142 2.55 15.48 17.33
C ALA A 142 2.02 16.42 18.44
N SER A 143 0.86 16.09 19.01
CA SER A 143 0.25 16.85 20.11
C SER A 143 0.82 16.51 21.49
N ALA A 144 1.39 15.32 21.65
CA ALA A 144 1.89 14.81 22.92
C ALA A 144 3.42 14.93 23.06
N ALA A 145 4.14 15.20 21.97
CA ALA A 145 5.59 15.23 21.84
C ALA A 145 6.30 15.92 23.02
N GLY A 146 6.76 15.10 23.97
CA GLY A 146 7.55 15.53 25.12
C GLY A 146 8.94 16.07 24.77
N ILE A 147 9.46 15.78 23.56
CA ILE A 147 10.81 16.17 23.10
C ILE A 147 10.69 17.34 22.12
N GLY A 148 11.26 18.49 22.46
CA GLY A 148 11.24 19.72 21.67
C GLY A 148 10.00 20.61 21.82
N SER A 149 9.04 20.23 22.69
CA SER A 149 7.89 21.08 23.05
C SER A 149 8.32 22.39 23.70
N GLU A 150 7.40 23.37 23.77
CA GLU A 150 7.64 24.60 24.53
C GLU A 150 7.99 24.29 26.01
N ALA A 151 7.37 23.27 26.60
CA ALA A 151 7.67 22.84 27.96
C ALA A 151 9.06 22.20 28.11
N ASP A 152 9.51 21.45 27.11
CA ASP A 152 10.84 20.84 27.05
C ASP A 152 11.93 21.91 26.92
N GLN A 153 11.76 22.83 25.98
CA GLN A 153 12.68 23.97 25.77
C GLN A 153 12.74 24.87 27.01
N GLN A 154 11.59 25.13 27.65
CA GLN A 154 11.53 25.94 28.86
C GLN A 154 12.19 25.22 30.05
N PHE A 155 12.01 23.91 30.19
CA PHE A 155 12.64 23.11 31.23
C PHE A 155 14.16 23.13 31.13
N ASP A 156 14.72 22.92 29.94
CA ASP A 156 16.16 22.95 29.70
C ASP A 156 16.74 24.35 29.92
N ALA A 157 16.07 25.38 29.41
CA ALA A 157 16.49 26.77 29.60
C ALA A 157 16.50 27.17 31.08
N ASP A 158 15.47 26.77 31.85
CA ASP A 158 15.41 27.02 33.28
C ASP A 158 16.48 26.24 34.05
N TYR A 159 16.74 24.98 33.68
CA TYR A 159 17.81 24.18 34.27
C TYR A 159 19.19 24.81 34.08
N GLU A 160 19.53 25.21 32.85
CA GLU A 160 20.80 25.88 32.54
C GLU A 160 20.92 27.21 33.29
N ALA A 161 19.86 28.01 33.33
CA ALA A 161 19.84 29.27 34.05
C ALA A 161 20.02 29.09 35.57
N LEU A 162 19.32 28.14 36.17
CA LEU A 162 19.41 27.83 37.61
C LEU A 162 20.81 27.35 37.96
N THR A 163 21.34 26.34 37.27
CA THR A 163 22.65 25.76 37.56
C THR A 163 23.78 26.75 37.32
N GLY A 164 23.70 27.57 36.27
CA GLY A 164 24.65 28.64 35.98
C GLY A 164 24.66 29.74 37.04
N ASN A 165 23.48 30.19 37.49
CA ASN A 165 23.36 31.20 38.53
C ASN A 165 23.82 30.71 39.90
N LEU A 166 23.51 29.46 40.25
CA LEU A 166 24.00 28.82 41.48
C LEU A 166 25.53 28.68 41.47
N GLU A 167 26.12 28.29 40.33
CA GLU A 167 27.58 28.24 40.17
C GLU A 167 28.20 29.63 40.34
N ALA A 168 27.58 30.68 39.78
CA ALA A 168 28.05 32.05 39.95
C ALA A 168 28.03 32.49 41.42
N ILE A 169 27.01 32.09 42.20
CA ILE A 169 26.94 32.34 43.64
C ILE A 169 28.06 31.60 44.37
N ILE A 170 28.31 30.33 44.05
CA ILE A 170 29.39 29.54 44.64
C ILE A 170 30.74 30.22 44.38
N GLN A 171 31.02 30.57 43.12
CA GLN A 171 32.31 31.19 42.74
C GLN A 171 32.50 32.58 43.35
N ALA A 172 31.43 33.38 43.47
CA ALA A 172 31.52 34.71 44.06
C ALA A 172 31.86 34.69 45.56
N ASN A 173 31.50 33.61 46.27
CA ASN A 173 31.64 33.52 47.72
C ASN A 173 32.74 32.54 48.17
N ARG A 174 33.37 31.78 47.26
CA ARG A 174 34.33 30.68 47.53
C ARG A 174 35.52 31.00 48.46
N ASN A 175 35.94 32.26 48.54
CA ASN A 175 37.11 32.67 49.33
C ASN A 175 36.71 33.35 50.66
N ASP A 176 35.41 33.47 50.93
CA ASP A 176 34.88 34.09 52.13
C ASP A 176 34.39 33.02 53.11
N ASN A 177 35.22 32.69 54.10
CA ASN A 177 34.90 31.69 55.12
C ASN A 177 33.63 32.04 55.92
N ALA A 178 33.24 33.32 55.99
CA ALA A 178 32.01 33.73 56.67
C ALA A 178 30.74 33.38 55.85
N LYS A 179 30.91 33.01 54.57
CA LYS A 179 29.82 32.64 53.65
C LYS A 179 29.81 31.17 53.28
N PHE A 180 30.39 30.32 54.13
CA PHE A 180 30.36 28.88 53.95
C PHE A 180 28.94 28.33 53.78
N GLU A 181 27.98 28.85 54.55
CA GLU A 181 26.58 28.42 54.47
C GLU A 181 25.94 28.75 53.12
N VAL A 182 26.27 29.91 52.53
CA VAL A 182 25.80 30.28 51.17
C VAL A 182 26.34 29.30 50.13
N ILE A 183 27.60 28.89 50.23
CA ILE A 183 28.20 27.92 49.31
C ILE A 183 27.54 26.55 49.47
N LEU A 184 27.29 26.13 50.72
CA LEU A 184 26.66 24.85 51.02
C LEU A 184 25.24 24.77 50.45
N GLU A 185 24.42 25.79 50.71
CA GLU A 185 23.03 25.83 50.24
C GLU A 185 22.97 25.90 48.69
N ALA A 186 23.85 26.68 48.05
CA ALA A 186 23.93 26.72 46.58
C ALA A 186 24.40 25.40 45.97
N GLY A 187 25.36 24.72 46.60
CA GLY A 187 25.82 23.40 46.18
C GLY A 187 24.74 22.33 46.33
N ALA A 188 24.01 22.33 47.44
CA ALA A 188 22.91 21.41 47.68
C ALA A 188 21.76 21.62 46.70
N ALA A 189 21.38 22.87 46.42
CA ALA A 189 20.39 23.19 45.39
C ALA A 189 20.81 22.65 44.01
N LYS A 190 22.07 22.88 43.61
CA LYS A 190 22.59 22.43 42.32
C LYS A 190 22.60 20.89 42.20
N PHE A 191 22.97 20.20 43.28
CA PHE A 191 22.94 18.74 43.34
C PHE A 191 21.51 18.22 43.18
N ALA A 192 20.56 18.73 43.97
CA ALA A 192 19.16 18.33 43.89
C ALA A 192 18.53 18.61 42.50
N LEU A 193 18.89 19.72 41.84
CA LEU A 193 18.45 19.99 40.47
C LEU A 193 19.01 18.98 39.47
N ALA A 194 20.27 18.56 39.61
CA ALA A 194 20.88 17.59 38.72
C ALA A 194 20.25 16.20 38.87
N ASP A 195 20.03 15.75 40.11
CA ASP A 195 19.33 14.49 40.39
C ASP A 195 17.89 14.54 39.86
N ALA A 196 17.18 15.64 40.10
CA ALA A 196 15.82 15.81 39.60
C ALA A 196 15.74 15.79 38.07
N HIS A 197 16.69 16.45 37.38
CA HIS A 197 16.75 16.44 35.92
C HIS A 197 16.98 15.02 35.40
N LEU A 198 17.99 14.32 35.92
CA LEU A 198 18.28 12.94 35.52
C LEU A 198 17.08 12.00 35.76
N PHE A 199 16.51 12.03 36.96
CA PHE A 199 15.40 11.14 37.30
C PHE A 199 14.11 11.50 36.58
N LEU A 200 13.88 12.77 36.21
CA LEU A 200 12.76 13.12 35.35
C LEU A 200 12.93 12.48 33.97
N GLU A 201 14.12 12.54 33.37
CA GLU A 201 14.39 11.88 32.08
C GLU A 201 14.19 10.36 32.16
N GLU A 202 14.71 9.71 33.21
CA GLU A 202 14.50 8.28 33.42
C GLU A 202 13.02 7.93 33.56
N LEU A 203 12.27 8.72 34.35
CA LEU A 203 10.83 8.56 34.52
C LEU A 203 10.07 8.71 33.20
N LEU A 204 10.39 9.74 32.41
CA LEU A 204 9.76 10.01 31.12
C LEU A 204 10.12 8.94 30.08
N SER A 205 11.30 8.34 30.16
CA SER A 205 11.71 7.22 29.32
C SER A 205 11.03 5.88 29.68
N GLY A 206 10.20 5.86 30.72
CA GLY A 206 9.42 4.69 31.14
C GLY A 206 10.07 3.84 32.24
N ASP A 207 11.11 4.33 32.94
CA ASP A 207 11.67 3.62 34.08
C ASP A 207 10.68 3.61 35.26
N THR A 208 10.01 2.47 35.43
CA THR A 208 9.03 2.27 36.50
C THR A 208 9.62 2.28 37.91
N SER A 209 10.95 2.21 38.06
CA SER A 209 11.63 2.28 39.36
C SER A 209 11.68 3.70 39.92
N VAL A 210 11.65 4.71 39.05
CA VAL A 210 11.57 6.12 39.41
C VAL A 210 10.10 6.51 39.62
N LYS A 211 9.83 7.40 40.59
CA LYS A 211 8.48 7.87 40.92
C LYS A 211 8.39 9.36 40.77
N TYR A 212 7.31 9.83 40.16
CA TYR A 212 7.02 11.25 39.98
C TYR A 212 7.11 12.03 41.29
N GLU A 213 6.56 11.48 42.37
CA GLU A 213 6.58 12.13 43.69
C GLU A 213 8.01 12.28 44.24
N ALA A 214 8.92 11.35 43.90
CA ALA A 214 10.32 11.44 44.29
C ALA A 214 11.04 12.52 43.49
N VAL A 215 10.86 12.55 42.15
CA VAL A 215 11.42 13.58 41.27
C VAL A 215 10.96 14.98 41.69
N MET A 216 9.66 15.19 41.85
CA MET A 216 9.11 16.46 42.32
C MET A 216 9.53 16.79 43.76
N GLY A 217 9.81 15.77 44.57
CA GLY A 217 10.40 15.91 45.90
C GLY A 217 11.79 16.54 45.83
N GLU A 218 12.65 16.07 44.93
CA GLU A 218 14.00 16.61 44.73
C GLU A 218 13.97 18.06 44.20
N ILE A 219 13.10 18.37 43.23
CA ILE A 219 12.94 19.76 42.74
C ILE A 219 12.48 20.69 43.87
N LYS A 220 11.53 20.26 44.69
CA LYS A 220 11.10 21.02 45.87
C LYS A 220 12.21 21.12 46.92
N GLY A 221 13.05 20.10 47.05
CA GLY A 221 14.27 20.13 47.85
C GLY A 221 15.22 21.23 47.41
N ALA A 222 15.51 21.31 46.10
CA ALA A 222 16.31 22.39 45.52
C ALA A 222 15.72 23.77 45.80
N ARG A 223 14.40 23.92 45.63
CA ARG A 223 13.70 25.17 45.95
C ARG A 223 13.87 25.59 47.40
N ASN A 224 13.78 24.66 48.36
CA ASN A 224 13.98 24.95 49.78
C ASN A 224 15.41 25.47 50.07
N HIS A 225 16.42 24.92 49.39
CA HIS A 225 17.79 25.43 49.48
C HIS A 225 17.92 26.83 48.89
N ILE A 226 17.23 27.12 47.79
CA ILE A 226 17.19 28.45 47.18
C ILE A 226 16.46 29.48 48.06
N GLU A 227 15.40 29.10 48.77
CA GLU A 227 14.74 29.98 49.76
C GLU A 227 15.66 30.34 50.93
N ARG A 228 16.51 29.39 51.36
CA ARG A 228 17.53 29.66 52.37
C ARG A 228 18.59 30.62 51.84
N LEU A 229 19.02 30.47 50.59
CA LEU A 229 19.91 31.44 49.94
C LEU A 229 19.30 32.84 49.90
N ASP A 230 18.02 32.97 49.57
CA ASP A 230 17.33 34.26 49.58
C ASP A 230 17.27 34.86 50.99
N THR A 231 17.08 34.04 52.02
CA THR A 231 17.13 34.51 53.41
C THR A 231 18.53 35.02 53.80
N LEU A 232 19.59 34.36 53.31
CA LEU A 232 20.98 34.70 53.64
C LEU A 232 21.51 35.92 52.87
N LEU A 233 21.13 36.08 51.61
CA LEU A 233 21.64 37.13 50.72
C LEU A 233 20.64 38.28 50.51
N GLY A 234 19.35 37.96 50.41
CA GLY A 234 18.24 38.92 50.28
C GLY A 234 18.31 39.81 49.05
N ASP A 235 19.04 39.40 48.00
CA ASP A 235 19.30 40.22 46.84
C ASP A 235 18.32 39.92 45.69
N ALA A 236 18.41 40.70 44.61
CA ALA A 236 17.52 40.51 43.46
C ALA A 236 17.80 39.18 42.72
N LYS A 237 19.02 38.65 42.81
CA LYS A 237 19.40 37.42 42.11
C LYS A 237 18.82 36.19 42.79
N THR A 238 18.79 36.15 44.12
CA THR A 238 18.17 35.04 44.85
C THR A 238 16.65 34.98 44.68
N ARG A 239 15.97 36.13 44.56
CA ARG A 239 14.55 36.15 44.18
C ARG A 239 14.31 35.66 42.75
N GLN A 240 15.16 36.07 41.80
CA GLN A 240 15.08 35.56 40.43
C GLN A 240 15.31 34.05 40.37
N LEU A 241 16.20 33.50 41.20
CA LEU A 241 16.38 32.05 41.31
C LEU A 241 15.10 31.35 41.80
N LEU A 242 14.35 31.94 42.73
CA LEU A 242 13.06 31.40 43.16
C LEU A 242 12.04 31.40 42.02
N ASP A 243 11.91 32.52 41.30
CA ASP A 243 11.00 32.64 40.15
C ASP A 243 11.33 31.61 39.06
N ASN A 244 12.62 31.46 38.73
CA ASN A 244 13.09 30.46 37.77
C ASN A 244 12.84 29.02 38.25
N THR A 245 12.91 28.77 39.56
CA THR A 245 12.64 27.43 40.12
C THR A 245 11.15 27.11 40.05
N ASP A 246 10.28 28.09 40.28
CA ASP A 246 8.82 27.92 40.12
C ASP A 246 8.46 27.65 38.65
N SER A 247 9.13 28.34 37.70
CA SER A 247 9.02 28.06 36.27
C SER A 247 9.49 26.64 35.92
N PHE A 248 10.66 26.23 36.43
CA PHE A 248 11.21 24.89 36.23
C PHE A 248 10.27 23.79 36.75
N ILE A 249 9.66 24.00 37.93
CA ILE A 249 8.64 23.10 38.49
C ILE A 249 7.46 22.98 37.52
N ALA A 250 6.88 24.10 37.07
CA ALA A 250 5.74 24.08 36.16
C ALA A 250 6.05 23.37 34.83
N ALA A 251 7.25 23.59 34.29
CA ALA A 251 7.72 22.90 33.09
C ALA A 251 7.87 21.39 33.32
N ALA A 252 8.44 20.97 34.46
CA ALA A 252 8.56 19.55 34.85
C ALA A 252 7.20 18.86 34.97
N GLU A 253 6.23 19.51 35.61
CA GLU A 253 4.86 18.98 35.75
C GLU A 253 4.20 18.82 34.37
N THR A 254 4.39 19.81 33.49
CA THR A 254 3.85 19.78 32.13
C THR A 254 4.48 18.65 31.32
N ARG A 255 5.81 18.48 31.37
CA ARG A 255 6.52 17.37 30.71
C ARG A 255 6.01 16.01 31.19
N TYR A 256 5.82 15.83 32.49
CA TYR A 256 5.25 14.60 33.04
C TYR A 256 3.82 14.33 32.57
N GLN A 257 2.95 15.35 32.56
CA GLN A 257 1.59 15.21 32.05
C GLN A 257 1.57 14.84 30.57
N ASN A 258 2.43 15.45 29.76
CA ASN A 258 2.57 15.13 28.35
C ASN A 258 3.03 13.68 28.14
N GLY A 259 4.07 13.23 28.86
CA GLY A 259 4.57 11.85 28.77
C GLY A 259 3.56 10.79 29.23
N GLN A 260 2.71 11.09 30.23
CA GLN A 260 1.61 10.21 30.65
C GLN A 260 0.52 10.08 29.57
N ASN A 261 0.23 11.19 28.85
CA ASN A 261 -0.73 11.16 27.76
C ASN A 261 -0.19 10.37 26.55
N GLU A 262 1.11 10.44 26.26
CA GLU A 262 1.76 9.61 25.23
C GLU A 262 1.62 8.10 25.51
N THR A 263 1.86 7.68 26.76
CA THR A 263 1.83 6.24 27.11
C THR A 263 0.43 5.64 27.13
N ILE A 264 -0.59 6.41 27.54
CA ILE A 264 -1.99 5.93 27.61
C ILE A 264 -2.66 5.95 26.23
N ALA A 265 -2.38 6.97 25.40
CA ALA A 265 -2.93 7.04 24.05
C ALA A 265 -2.20 6.10 23.08
N GLY A 266 -0.89 5.90 23.26
CA GLY A 266 -0.07 5.03 22.41
C GLY A 266 -0.55 3.59 22.39
N SER A 267 -0.78 2.92 23.53
CA SER A 267 -1.03 1.47 23.50
C SER A 267 -2.33 1.07 22.79
N ALA A 268 -3.44 1.82 22.99
CA ALA A 268 -4.72 1.48 22.38
C ALA A 268 -4.81 1.92 20.91
N VAL A 269 -4.17 3.05 20.56
CA VAL A 269 -4.11 3.53 19.18
C VAL A 269 -3.15 2.68 18.35
N ASP A 270 -2.02 2.27 18.92
CA ASP A 270 -1.05 1.37 18.28
C ASP A 270 -1.67 -0.02 18.03
N GLU A 271 -2.34 -0.61 19.03
CA GLU A 271 -3.06 -1.88 18.85
C GLU A 271 -4.12 -1.80 17.74
N SER A 272 -4.88 -0.69 17.69
CA SER A 272 -5.89 -0.47 16.64
C SER A 272 -5.27 -0.31 15.26
N PHE A 273 -4.14 0.39 15.16
CA PHE A 273 -3.41 0.60 13.91
C PHE A 273 -2.90 -0.72 13.33
N ASP A 274 -2.23 -1.54 14.15
CA ASP A 274 -1.70 -2.83 13.73
C ASP A 274 -2.82 -3.79 13.32
N GLN A 275 -3.91 -3.84 14.09
CA GLN A 275 -5.06 -4.69 13.79
C GLN A 275 -5.74 -4.28 12.46
N GLU A 276 -5.87 -2.99 12.19
CA GLU A 276 -6.43 -2.49 10.94
C GLU A 276 -5.53 -2.82 9.74
N PHE A 277 -4.21 -2.73 9.91
CA PHE A 277 -3.26 -3.15 8.88
C PHE A 277 -3.34 -4.65 8.59
N GLU A 278 -3.33 -5.50 9.62
CA GLU A 278 -3.49 -6.96 9.46
C GLU A 278 -4.79 -7.33 8.75
N THR A 279 -5.90 -6.67 9.14
CA THR A 279 -7.21 -6.87 8.51
C THR A 279 -7.19 -6.45 7.05
N PHE A 280 -6.56 -5.31 6.74
CA PHE A 280 -6.39 -4.84 5.38
C PHE A 280 -5.60 -5.84 4.52
N VAL A 281 -4.44 -6.31 4.99
CA VAL A 281 -3.60 -7.25 4.24
C VAL A 281 -4.35 -8.54 3.94
N ALA A 282 -5.07 -9.09 4.92
CA ALA A 282 -5.88 -10.28 4.72
C ALA A 282 -6.97 -10.08 3.66
N LEU A 283 -7.68 -8.94 3.69
CA LEU A 283 -8.69 -8.62 2.67
C LEU A 283 -8.07 -8.41 1.28
N ALA A 284 -6.88 -7.82 1.20
CA ALA A 284 -6.17 -7.57 -0.05
C ALA A 284 -5.70 -8.89 -0.68
N ASP A 285 -5.21 -9.84 0.11
CA ASP A 285 -4.86 -11.19 -0.34
C ASP A 285 -6.09 -11.93 -0.87
N GLU A 286 -7.23 -11.86 -0.17
CA GLU A 286 -8.48 -12.47 -0.65
C GLU A 286 -8.96 -11.82 -1.97
N ALA A 287 -8.82 -10.50 -2.13
CA ALA A 287 -9.20 -9.82 -3.36
C ALA A 287 -8.28 -10.19 -4.54
N GLU A 288 -6.96 -10.28 -4.31
CA GLU A 288 -5.99 -10.74 -5.30
C GLU A 288 -6.28 -12.18 -5.74
N GLU A 289 -6.60 -13.08 -4.80
CA GLU A 289 -6.92 -14.47 -5.10
C GLU A 289 -8.14 -14.57 -6.04
N GLU A 290 -9.18 -13.76 -5.83
CA GLU A 290 -10.35 -13.75 -6.72
C GLU A 290 -10.05 -13.18 -8.11
N ILE A 291 -9.13 -12.22 -8.21
CA ILE A 291 -8.62 -11.70 -9.49
C ILE A 291 -7.82 -12.79 -10.21
N HIS A 292 -6.98 -13.52 -9.51
CA HIS A 292 -6.25 -14.68 -10.06
C HIS A 292 -7.20 -15.79 -10.51
N ASN A 293 -8.24 -16.11 -9.73
CA ASN A 293 -9.27 -17.07 -10.13
C ASN A 293 -9.99 -16.64 -11.43
N SER A 294 -10.27 -15.35 -11.57
CA SER A 294 -10.86 -14.77 -12.78
C SER A 294 -9.91 -14.90 -13.98
N MET A 295 -8.62 -14.61 -13.77
CA MET A 295 -7.56 -14.74 -14.77
C MET A 295 -7.38 -16.18 -15.23
N ASP A 296 -7.31 -17.14 -14.29
CA ASP A 296 -7.20 -18.57 -14.57
C ASP A 296 -8.40 -19.08 -15.38
N SER A 297 -9.61 -18.65 -15.01
CA SER A 297 -10.83 -18.95 -15.76
C SER A 297 -10.79 -18.38 -17.18
N GLY A 298 -10.31 -17.14 -17.32
CA GLY A 298 -10.11 -16.50 -18.63
C GLY A 298 -9.08 -17.23 -19.49
N LEU A 299 -7.95 -17.63 -18.92
CA LEU A 299 -6.91 -18.41 -19.58
C LEU A 299 -7.40 -19.80 -20.01
N ALA A 300 -8.15 -20.48 -19.15
CA ALA A 300 -8.76 -21.77 -19.46
C ALA A 300 -9.75 -21.66 -20.63
N ASN A 301 -10.58 -20.62 -20.65
CA ASN A 301 -11.49 -20.35 -21.76
C ASN A 301 -10.73 -20.07 -23.07
N LEU A 302 -9.69 -19.24 -23.02
CA LEU A 302 -8.84 -18.97 -24.17
C LEU A 302 -8.18 -20.24 -24.73
N GLN A 303 -7.66 -21.10 -23.85
CA GLN A 303 -7.07 -22.39 -24.25
C GLN A 303 -8.10 -23.31 -24.91
N ASN A 304 -9.30 -23.43 -24.32
CA ASN A 304 -10.39 -24.21 -24.88
C ASN A 304 -10.83 -23.70 -26.27
N GLU A 305 -10.88 -22.38 -26.45
CA GLU A 305 -11.18 -21.77 -27.75
C GLU A 305 -10.10 -22.09 -28.79
N VAL A 306 -8.82 -22.00 -28.42
CA VAL A 306 -7.68 -22.35 -29.28
C VAL A 306 -7.74 -23.83 -29.68
N GLU A 307 -7.99 -24.75 -28.75
CA GLU A 307 -8.10 -26.18 -29.03
C GLU A 307 -9.29 -26.50 -29.93
N THR A 308 -10.45 -25.88 -29.68
CA THR A 308 -11.65 -26.03 -30.49
C THR A 308 -11.42 -25.51 -31.90
N ALA A 309 -10.80 -24.33 -32.04
CA ALA A 309 -10.43 -23.75 -33.32
C ALA A 309 -9.49 -24.66 -34.11
N ARG A 310 -8.43 -25.15 -33.46
CA ARG A 310 -7.45 -26.06 -34.06
C ARG A 310 -8.10 -27.34 -34.57
N THR A 311 -8.93 -27.98 -33.74
CA THR A 311 -9.61 -29.24 -34.08
C THR A 311 -10.60 -29.04 -35.23
N THR A 312 -11.39 -27.96 -35.17
CA THR A 312 -12.39 -27.66 -36.21
C THR A 312 -11.74 -27.32 -37.55
N MET A 313 -10.69 -26.49 -37.55
CA MET A 313 -9.96 -26.13 -38.76
C MET A 313 -9.25 -27.32 -39.39
N ALA A 314 -8.68 -28.22 -38.57
CA ALA A 314 -8.11 -29.47 -39.05
C ALA A 314 -9.19 -30.36 -39.69
N ALA A 315 -10.35 -30.51 -39.05
CA ALA A 315 -11.46 -31.30 -39.58
C ALA A 315 -11.98 -30.74 -40.92
N ILE A 316 -12.21 -29.42 -41.02
CA ILE A 316 -12.64 -28.76 -42.26
C ILE A 316 -11.59 -28.93 -43.37
N SER A 317 -10.31 -28.82 -43.04
CA SER A 317 -9.21 -28.99 -44.01
C SER A 317 -9.10 -30.43 -44.53
N ILE A 318 -9.23 -31.43 -43.65
CA ILE A 318 -9.25 -32.84 -44.06
C ILE A 318 -10.48 -33.10 -44.94
N LEU A 319 -11.65 -32.60 -44.54
CA LEU A 319 -12.89 -32.76 -45.30
C LEU A 319 -12.79 -32.09 -46.68
N SER A 320 -12.15 -30.92 -46.79
CA SER A 320 -11.98 -30.22 -48.06
C SER A 320 -11.05 -30.97 -49.02
N ILE A 321 -9.97 -31.56 -48.51
CA ILE A 321 -9.08 -32.42 -49.28
C ILE A 321 -9.82 -33.68 -49.78
N LEU A 322 -10.53 -34.37 -48.88
CA LEU A 322 -11.30 -35.57 -49.24
C LEU A 322 -12.38 -35.25 -50.29
N LEU A 323 -13.06 -34.10 -50.15
CA LEU A 323 -14.08 -33.68 -51.10
C LEU A 323 -13.47 -33.30 -52.45
N ALA A 324 -12.31 -32.63 -52.47
CA ALA A 324 -11.60 -32.31 -53.70
C ALA A 324 -11.18 -33.58 -54.46
N ILE A 325 -10.64 -34.59 -53.75
CA ILE A 325 -10.32 -35.91 -54.31
C ILE A 325 -11.60 -36.58 -54.86
N GLY A 326 -12.68 -36.59 -54.08
CA GLY A 326 -13.95 -37.18 -54.47
C GLY A 326 -14.57 -36.53 -55.72
N ILE A 327 -14.53 -35.19 -55.80
CA ILE A 327 -14.96 -34.43 -56.97
C ILE A 327 -14.06 -34.74 -58.17
N GLY A 328 -12.73 -34.77 -57.99
CA GLY A 328 -11.79 -35.11 -59.05
C GLY A 328 -12.09 -36.49 -59.65
N TYR A 329 -12.29 -37.50 -58.79
CA TYR A 329 -12.68 -38.84 -59.21
C TYR A 329 -14.04 -38.86 -59.92
N PHE A 330 -15.03 -38.12 -59.41
CA PHE A 330 -16.36 -38.01 -60.02
C PHE A 330 -16.29 -37.38 -61.42
N VAL A 331 -15.60 -36.25 -61.55
CA VAL A 331 -15.43 -35.54 -62.84
C VAL A 331 -14.68 -36.42 -63.84
N ALA A 332 -13.61 -37.08 -63.42
CA ALA A 332 -12.84 -37.97 -64.30
C ALA A 332 -13.71 -39.11 -64.86
N ASN A 333 -14.46 -39.81 -64.00
CA ASN A 333 -15.17 -41.02 -64.38
C ASN A 333 -16.56 -40.79 -64.98
N ARG A 334 -17.29 -39.77 -64.52
CA ARG A 334 -18.69 -39.53 -64.94
C ARG A 334 -18.82 -38.45 -66.00
N ILE A 335 -17.80 -37.64 -66.23
CA ILE A 335 -17.83 -36.51 -67.17
C ILE A 335 -16.74 -36.68 -68.22
N ALA A 336 -15.46 -36.68 -67.83
CA ALA A 336 -14.35 -36.64 -68.78
C ALA A 336 -14.27 -37.91 -69.66
N ARG A 337 -14.25 -39.11 -69.06
CA ARG A 337 -14.17 -40.38 -69.81
C ARG A 337 -15.32 -40.55 -70.83
N PRO A 338 -16.61 -40.37 -70.47
CA PRO A 338 -17.69 -40.46 -71.45
C PRO A 338 -17.59 -39.44 -72.58
N VAL A 339 -17.22 -38.19 -72.27
CA VAL A 339 -17.05 -37.14 -73.29
C VAL A 339 -15.91 -37.50 -74.25
N GLN A 340 -14.79 -38.02 -73.71
CA GLN A 340 -13.65 -38.46 -74.51
C GLN A 340 -14.02 -39.62 -75.44
N LEU A 341 -14.74 -40.63 -74.95
CA LEU A 341 -15.24 -41.73 -75.78
C LEU A 341 -16.11 -41.23 -76.93
N VAL A 342 -17.04 -40.31 -76.67
CA VAL A 342 -17.90 -39.72 -77.71
C VAL A 342 -17.06 -38.91 -78.72
N ALA A 343 -16.08 -38.15 -78.25
CA ALA A 343 -15.20 -37.38 -79.11
C ALA A 343 -14.32 -38.29 -80.00
N ASP A 344 -13.82 -39.40 -79.46
CA ASP A 344 -13.02 -40.37 -80.19
C ASP A 344 -13.85 -41.10 -81.25
N VAL A 345 -15.08 -41.50 -80.95
CA VAL A 345 -16.02 -42.06 -81.95
C VAL A 345 -16.35 -41.04 -83.03
N ALA A 346 -16.62 -39.79 -82.67
CA ALA A 346 -16.90 -38.74 -83.65
C ALA A 346 -15.72 -38.50 -84.61
N ARG A 347 -14.48 -38.58 -84.13
CA ARG A 347 -13.27 -38.49 -84.97
C ARG A 347 -13.08 -39.68 -85.90
N GLN A 348 -13.58 -40.87 -85.55
CA GLN A 348 -13.51 -42.05 -86.42
C GLN A 348 -14.55 -42.03 -87.54
N ILE A 349 -15.64 -41.28 -87.37
CA ILE A 349 -16.74 -41.19 -88.33
C ILE A 349 -16.54 -40.01 -89.31
N ALA A 350 -15.85 -38.95 -88.90
CA ALA A 350 -15.53 -37.78 -89.72
C ALA A 350 -14.37 -38.05 -90.70
#